data_AF-A0A507E744-F1
#
_entry.id   AF-A0A507E744-F1
#
_cell.length_a   1.000
_cell.length_b   1.000
_cell.length_c   1.000
_cell.angle_alpha   90.00
_cell.angle_beta   90.00
_cell.angle_gamma   90.00
#
_symmetry.space_group_name_H-M   'P 1'
#
loop_
_entity.id
_entity.type
_entity.pdbx_description
1 polymer ?
#
loop_
_entity_poly.entity_id
_entity_poly.type
_entity_poly.pdbx_seq_one_letter_code
_entity_poly.pdbx_strand_id
1 'polypeptide(L)'
;MLPDHEDDDAVDPETQRLQASIHYTVSKLITSILSENKVDVAPTPQFVHAVTAVVLAQCGSLAVDLDSFSKHGKRSVVSVED
;
A
#
# COMPACT_ATOMS: atom_id res chain seq x y z
N MET A 1 16.01 -37.33 10.30
CA MET A 1 16.33 -35.92 10.62
C MET A 1 15.82 -35.11 9.44
N LEU A 2 14.55 -34.71 9.51
CA LEU A 2 13.95 -33.80 8.54
C LEU A 2 14.41 -32.39 8.92
N PRO A 3 14.83 -31.53 7.97
CA PRO A 3 15.13 -30.15 8.30
C PRO A 3 13.82 -29.43 8.66
N ASP A 4 13.82 -28.79 9.82
CA ASP A 4 12.77 -27.88 10.25
C ASP A 4 12.69 -26.71 9.25
N HIS A 5 11.68 -26.74 8.38
CA HIS A 5 11.23 -25.58 7.62
C HIS A 5 10.25 -24.81 8.50
N GLU A 6 10.77 -24.09 9.49
CA GLU A 6 10.00 -23.12 10.26
C GLU A 6 10.62 -21.73 10.06
N ASP A 7 9.81 -20.81 9.51
CA ASP A 7 9.97 -19.35 9.57
C ASP A 7 10.86 -18.58 8.57
N ASP A 8 10.89 -18.93 7.27
CA ASP A 8 11.50 -18.05 6.23
C ASP A 8 10.48 -17.13 5.49
N ASP A 9 9.17 -17.37 5.66
CA ASP A 9 8.09 -16.61 4.99
C ASP A 9 7.49 -15.47 5.85
N ALA A 10 8.10 -15.15 6.99
CA ALA A 10 7.61 -14.08 7.85
C ALA A 10 7.88 -12.71 7.20
N VAL A 11 6.83 -12.05 6.71
CA VAL A 11 6.89 -10.65 6.26
C VAL A 11 7.51 -9.81 7.38
N ASP A 12 8.56 -9.06 7.07
CA ASP A 12 9.27 -8.23 8.03
C ASP A 12 8.31 -7.37 8.90
N PRO A 13 8.51 -7.27 10.22
CA PRO A 13 7.58 -6.57 11.12
C PRO A 13 7.30 -5.12 10.75
N GLU A 14 8.27 -4.41 10.17
CA GLU A 14 8.07 -3.05 9.69
C GLU A 14 7.18 -3.02 8.45
N THR A 15 7.35 -3.98 7.55
CA THR A 15 6.46 -4.18 6.40
C THR A 15 5.02 -4.46 6.85
N GLN A 16 4.82 -5.34 7.84
CA GLN A 16 3.49 -5.62 8.40
C GLN A 16 2.84 -4.36 8.99
N ARG A 17 3.62 -3.56 9.74
CA ARG A 17 3.16 -2.28 10.32
C ARG A 17 2.73 -1.29 9.23
N LEU A 18 3.50 -1.18 8.15
CA LEU A 18 3.18 -0.30 7.03
C LEU A 18 1.90 -0.75 6.32
N GLN A 19 1.78 -2.05 6.03
CA GLN A 19 0.58 -2.64 5.42
C GLN A 19 -0.67 -2.39 6.27
N ALA A 20 -0.58 -2.57 7.59
CA ALA A 20 -1.68 -2.30 8.51
C ALA A 20 -2.10 -0.82 8.51
N SER A 21 -1.13 0.10 8.46
CA SER A 21 -1.38 1.54 8.41
C SER A 21 -2.09 1.94 7.11
N ILE A 22 -1.68 1.37 5.97
CA ILE A 22 -2.32 1.58 4.68
C ILE A 22 -3.73 0.99 4.70
N HIS A 23 -3.93 -0.23 5.19
CA HIS A 23 -5.24 -0.87 5.32
C HIS A 23 -6.23 0.00 6.12
N TYR A 24 -5.81 0.51 7.27
CA TYR A 24 -6.62 1.42 8.09
C TYR A 24 -7.01 2.68 7.32
N THR A 25 -6.06 3.28 6.60
CA THR A 25 -6.29 4.50 5.83
C THR A 25 -7.24 4.26 4.66
N VAL A 26 -7.03 3.18 3.91
CA VAL A 26 -7.89 2.74 2.80
C VAL A 26 -9.31 2.49 3.29
N SER A 27 -9.47 1.77 4.41
CA SER A 27 -10.79 1.54 5.02
C SER A 27 -11.52 2.85 5.34
N LYS A 28 -10.81 3.83 5.95
CA LYS A 28 -11.40 5.14 6.24
C LYS A 28 -11.79 5.91 4.99
N LEU A 29 -10.96 5.90 3.95
CA LEU A 29 -11.25 6.58 2.69
C LEU A 29 -12.45 5.96 1.98
N ILE A 30 -12.54 4.63 1.91
CA ILE A 30 -13.70 3.93 1.34
C ILE A 30 -14.97 4.35 2.08
N THR A 31 -14.97 4.31 3.41
CA THR A 31 -16.13 4.72 4.21
C THR A 31 -16.49 6.20 4.00
N SER A 32 -15.50 7.09 3.89
CA SER A 32 -15.73 8.52 3.60
C SER A 32 -16.40 8.71 2.24
N ILE A 33 -15.85 8.06 1.20
CA ILE A 33 -16.38 8.13 -0.17
C ILE A 33 -17.82 7.59 -0.22
N LEU A 34 -18.12 6.45 0.42
CA LEU A 34 -19.47 5.90 0.46
C LEU A 34 -20.45 6.85 1.15
N SER A 35 -20.05 7.44 2.28
CA SER A 35 -20.85 8.43 3.01
C SER A 35 -21.10 9.69 2.18
N GLU A 36 -20.07 10.25 1.54
CA GLU A 36 -20.16 11.43 0.68
C GLU A 36 -21.10 11.22 -0.51
N ASN A 37 -21.11 9.99 -1.05
CA ASN A 37 -21.96 9.61 -2.18
C ASN A 37 -23.33 9.07 -1.76
N LYS A 38 -23.68 9.10 -0.46
CA LYS A 38 -24.94 8.58 0.09
C LYS A 38 -25.22 7.12 -0.31
N VAL A 39 -24.17 6.32 -0.41
CA VAL A 39 -24.26 4.90 -0.73
C VAL A 39 -24.43 4.13 0.58
N ASP A 40 -25.62 3.56 0.79
CA ASP A 40 -25.94 2.78 1.99
C ASP A 40 -25.49 1.32 1.83
N VAL A 41 -24.17 1.11 1.72
CA VAL A 41 -23.55 -0.21 1.62
C VAL A 41 -22.30 -0.24 2.50
N ALA A 42 -22.17 -1.28 3.31
CA ALA A 42 -20.94 -1.52 4.04
C ALA A 42 -19.90 -2.22 3.13
N PRO A 43 -18.64 -1.73 3.08
CA PRO A 43 -17.61 -2.40 2.31
C PRO A 43 -17.27 -3.76 2.93
N THR A 44 -17.14 -4.80 2.11
CA THR A 44 -16.74 -6.12 2.61
C THR A 44 -15.27 -6.10 3.03
N PRO A 45 -14.85 -6.90 4.03
CA PRO A 45 -13.44 -7.03 4.39
C PRO A 45 -12.55 -7.41 3.22
N GLN A 46 -13.04 -8.29 2.33
CA GLN A 46 -12.33 -8.75 1.14
C GLN A 46 -12.12 -7.61 0.14
N PHE A 47 -13.12 -6.74 -0.04
CA PHE A 47 -13.00 -5.57 -0.90
C PHE A 47 -11.95 -4.59 -0.35
N VAL A 48 -11.99 -4.28 0.95
CA VAL A 48 -10.99 -3.39 1.59
C VAL A 48 -9.59 -3.97 1.47
N HIS A 49 -9.43 -5.28 1.69
CA HIS A 49 -8.14 -5.97 1.53
C HIS A 49 -7.63 -5.90 0.08
N ALA A 50 -8.50 -6.15 -0.90
CA ALA A 50 -8.14 -6.07 -2.31
C ALA A 50 -7.68 -4.66 -2.71
N VAL A 51 -8.40 -3.63 -2.29
CA VAL A 51 -8.01 -2.23 -2.55
C VAL A 51 -6.68 -1.91 -1.85
N THR A 52 -6.48 -2.38 -0.63
CA THR A 52 -5.21 -2.22 0.12
C THR A 52 -4.03 -2.82 -0.66
N ALA A 53 -4.18 -4.03 -1.21
CA ALA A 53 -3.16 -4.68 -2.01
C ALA A 53 -2.83 -3.90 -3.29
N VAL A 54 -3.85 -3.34 -3.96
CA VAL A 54 -3.66 -2.47 -5.13
C VAL A 54 -2.87 -1.21 -4.76
N VAL A 55 -3.23 -0.55 -3.66
CA VAL A 55 -2.52 0.66 -3.20
C VAL A 55 -1.06 0.36 -2.85
N LEU A 56 -0.79 -0.76 -2.17
CA LEU A 56 0.58 -1.20 -1.87
C LEU A 56 1.41 -1.41 -3.14
N ALA A 57 0.86 -2.10 -4.14
CA ALA A 57 1.53 -2.29 -5.42
C ALA A 57 1.80 -0.96 -6.13
N GLN A 58 0.82 -0.04 -6.10
CA GLN A 58 0.96 1.28 -6.71
C GLN A 58 2.03 2.14 -6.02
N CYS A 59 2.17 2.06 -4.70
CA CYS A 59 3.27 2.72 -3.98
C CYS A 59 4.64 2.21 -4.46
N GLY A 60 4.77 0.91 -4.71
CA GLY A 60 5.99 0.31 -5.27
C GLY A 60 6.32 0.86 -6.66
N SER A 61 5.35 0.88 -7.57
CA SER A 61 5.53 1.47 -8.91
C SER A 61 5.87 2.96 -8.85
N LEU A 62 5.13 3.73 -8.03
CA LEU A 62 5.33 5.17 -7.89
C LEU A 62 6.74 5.49 -7.35
N ALA A 63 7.26 4.71 -6.41
CA ALA A 63 8.60 4.91 -5.88
C ALA A 63 9.69 4.74 -6.96
N VAL A 64 9.54 3.74 -7.84
CA VAL A 64 10.46 3.50 -8.96
C VAL A 64 10.39 4.65 -9.98
N ASP A 65 9.19 5.10 -10.29
CA ASP A 65 8.97 6.19 -11.24
C ASP A 65 9.54 7.51 -10.71
N LEU A 66 9.24 7.89 -9.46
CA LEU A 66 9.75 9.11 -8.83
C LEU A 66 11.28 9.14 -8.75
N ASP A 67 11.92 8.02 -8.40
CA ASP A 67 13.38 7.91 -8.41
C ASP A 67 13.94 8.10 -9.82
N SER A 68 13.29 7.48 -10.82
CA SER A 68 13.69 7.59 -12.23
C SER A 68 13.54 9.02 -12.77
N PHE A 69 12.46 9.72 -12.43
CA PHE A 69 12.22 11.11 -12.83
C PHE A 69 13.20 12.07 -12.16
N SER A 70 13.50 11.89 -10.88
CA SER A 70 14.50 12.71 -10.18
C SER A 70 15.89 12.57 -10.84
N LYS A 71 16.27 11.34 -11.20
CA LYS A 71 17.52 11.04 -11.92
C LYS A 71 17.54 11.62 -13.33
N HIS A 72 16.41 11.61 -14.04
CA HIS A 72 16.28 12.28 -15.34
C HIS A 72 16.57 13.78 -15.23
N GLY A 73 16.11 14.42 -14.15
CA GLY A 73 16.45 15.79 -13.78
C GLY A 73 17.88 16.00 -13.25
N LYS A 74 18.75 14.99 -13.29
CA LYS A 74 20.11 14.97 -12.69
C LYS A 74 20.11 15.26 -11.17
N ARG A 75 19.00 14.95 -10.49
CA ARG A 75 18.85 15.08 -9.04
C ARG A 75 18.91 13.69 -8.39
N SER A 76 19.13 13.68 -7.08
CA SER A 76 19.05 12.48 -6.23
C SER A 76 18.04 12.63 -5.10
N VAL A 77 17.23 13.69 -5.15
CA VAL A 77 16.19 14.02 -4.16
C VAL A 77 14.91 14.29 -4.95
N VAL A 78 13.86 13.55 -4.59
CA VAL A 78 12.53 13.68 -5.20
C VAL A 78 11.90 15.03 -4.81
N SER A 79 11.29 15.70 -5.77
CA SER A 79 10.55 16.96 -5.61
C SER A 79 9.14 16.85 -6.21
N VAL A 80 8.37 17.94 -6.17
CA VAL A 80 7.01 18.01 -6.75
C VAL A 80 7.02 18.00 -8.29
N GLU A 81 8.18 18.16 -8.92
CA GLU A 81 8.34 18.13 -10.38
C GLU A 81 8.56 16.70 -10.92
N ASP A 82 8.81 15.72 -10.04
CA ASP A 82 8.94 14.30 -10.35
C ASP A 82 7.56 13.62 -10.33
#